data_AF-A0A8K0KAJ5-F1
#
_entry.id   AF-A0A8K0KAJ5-F1
#
_cell.length_a   1.000
_cell.length_b   1.000
_cell.length_c   1.000
_cell.angle_alpha   90.00
_cell.angle_beta   90.00
_cell.angle_gamma   90.00
#
_symmetry.space_group_name_H-M   'P 1'
#
loop_
_entity.id
_entity.type
_entity.pdbx_description
1 polymer ?
#
loop_
_entity_poly.entity_id
_entity_poly.type
_entity_poly.pdbx_seq_one_letter_code
_entity_poly.pdbx_strand_id
1 'polypeptide(L)' 'MPADEELSGVLSRRQAINEALDEGKDVRPKFKVVNVYTEFSEFTRKQIKEYEKTFNSVLFRRWRVS' A
#
# COMPACT_ATOMS: atom_id res chain seq x y z
N MET A 1 -2.84 20.06 -8.63
CA MET A 1 -1.82 19.10 -9.11
C MET A 1 -2.26 17.69 -8.68
N PRO A 2 -1.94 16.61 -9.40
CA PRO A 2 -2.41 15.26 -9.02
C PRO A 2 -1.92 14.82 -7.62
N ALA A 3 -0.79 15.36 -7.16
CA ALA A 3 -0.27 15.15 -5.81
C ALA A 3 -1.16 15.74 -4.69
N ASP A 4 -1.94 16.80 -4.98
CA ASP A 4 -2.81 17.44 -3.97
C ASP A 4 -4.04 16.57 -3.67
N GLU A 5 -4.59 15.93 -4.70
CA GLU A 5 -5.77 15.06 -4.57
C GLU A 5 -5.45 13.81 -3.74
N GLU A 6 -4.33 13.16 -4.02
CA GLU A 6 -3.84 12.03 -3.24
C GLU A 6 -3.56 12.42 -1.77
N LEU A 7 -2.92 13.58 -1.54
CA LEU A 7 -2.61 14.06 -0.20
C LEU A 7 -3.89 14.38 0.60
N SER A 8 -4.87 15.01 -0.04
CA SER A 8 -6.16 15.31 0.58
C SER A 8 -6.90 14.04 1.01
N GLY A 9 -6.91 13.01 0.17
CA GLY A 9 -7.54 11.72 0.48
C GLY A 9 -6.85 10.97 1.62
N VAL A 10 -5.53 11.08 1.75
CA VAL A 10 -4.77 10.52 2.89
C VAL A 10 -5.13 11.25 4.19
N LEU A 11 -5.22 12.57 4.16
CA LEU A 11 -5.51 13.39 5.34
C LEU A 11 -6.91 13.12 5.87
N SER A 12 -7.93 13.13 5.00
CA SER A 12 -9.32 12.80 5.41
C SER A 12 -9.44 11.39 5.98
N ARG A 13 -8.70 10.42 5.42
CA ARG A 13 -8.70 9.06 5.96
C ARG A 13 -8.09 9.00 7.37
N ARG A 14 -7.00 9.73 7.62
CA ARG A 14 -6.36 9.78 8.95
C ARG A 14 -7.27 10.43 9.99
N GLN A 15 -7.97 11.51 9.64
CA GLN A 15 -8.94 12.15 10.53
C GLN A 15 -10.04 11.18 10.96
N ALA A 16 -10.66 10.48 10.01
CA ALA A 16 -11.71 9.49 10.31
C ALA A 16 -11.21 8.32 11.17
N ILE A 17 -9.94 7.92 11.02
CA ILE A 17 -9.32 6.89 11.87
C ILE A 17 -9.11 7.40 13.30
N ASN A 18 -8.60 8.62 13.45
CA ASN A 18 -8.36 9.23 14.76
C ASN A 18 -9.68 9.42 15.53
N GLU A 19 -10.72 9.94 14.87
CA GLU A 19 -12.06 10.08 15.47
C GLU A 19 -12.63 8.72 15.91
N ALA A 20 -12.49 7.68 15.08
CA ALA A 20 -12.94 6.33 15.44
C ALA A 20 -12.14 5.73 16.62
N LEU A 21 -10.84 6.01 16.72
CA LEU A 21 -10.00 5.61 17.85
C LEU A 21 -10.36 6.37 19.12
N ASP A 22 -10.62 7.67 19.04
CA ASP A 22 -11.04 8.52 20.16
C ASP A 22 -12.42 8.08 20.69
N GLU A 23 -13.31 7.59 19.82
CA GLU A 23 -14.59 6.97 20.17
C GLU A 23 -14.46 5.51 20.70
N GLY A 24 -13.26 4.96 20.78
CA GLY A 24 -12.98 3.62 21.29
C GLY A 24 -13.35 2.48 20.33
N LYS A 25 -13.49 2.75 19.03
CA LYS A 25 -13.79 1.74 18.00
C LYS A 25 -12.51 1.09 17.49
N ASP A 26 -12.58 -0.22 17.26
CA ASP A 26 -11.47 -1.01 16.72
C ASP A 26 -11.25 -0.71 15.22
N VAL A 27 -10.14 -0.03 14.90
CA VAL A 27 -9.80 0.35 13.53
C VAL A 27 -8.96 -0.75 12.90
N ARG A 28 -9.62 -1.63 12.14
CA ARG A 28 -8.93 -2.66 11.36
C ARG A 28 -8.28 -2.06 10.10
N PRO A 29 -7.03 -2.42 9.79
CA PRO A 29 -6.37 -1.97 8.57
C PRO A 29 -7.15 -2.48 7.35
N LYS A 30 -7.68 -1.54 6.55
CA LYS A 30 -8.31 -1.84 5.28
C LYS A 30 -7.25 -1.87 4.19
N PHE A 31 -6.82 -3.06 3.80
CA PHE A 31 -6.05 -3.26 2.58
C PHE A 31 -6.99 -3.13 1.40
N LYS A 32 -6.75 -2.13 0.53
CA LYS A 32 -7.41 -2.11 -0.77
C LYS A 32 -6.75 -3.17 -1.63
N VAL A 33 -7.55 -4.11 -2.16
CA VAL A 33 -7.08 -5.03 -3.20
C VAL A 33 -7.05 -4.23 -4.49
N VAL A 34 -5.87 -3.75 -4.87
CA VAL A 34 -5.69 -3.00 -6.13
C VAL A 34 -4.98 -3.88 -7.14
N ASN A 35 -5.38 -3.77 -8.40
CA ASN A 35 -4.70 -4.45 -9.49
C ASN A 35 -3.40 -3.71 -9.82
N VAL A 36 -2.26 -4.33 -9.47
CA VAL A 36 -0.91 -3.77 -9.65
C VAL A 36 -0.67 -3.29 -11.08
N TYR A 37 -1.21 -4.00 -12.08
CA TYR A 37 -1.00 -3.66 -13.49
C TYR A 37 -1.74 -2.41 -13.96
N THR A 38 -2.79 -1.97 -13.26
CA THR A 38 -3.52 -0.74 -13.60
C THR A 38 -2.99 0.47 -12.84
N GLU A 39 -2.40 0.26 -11.68
CA GLU A 39 -1.80 1.32 -10.85
C GLU A 39 -0.41 1.71 -11.37
N PHE A 40 0.34 0.73 -11.88
CA PHE A 40 1.68 0.93 -12.43
C PHE A 40 1.70 0.81 -13.96
N SER A 41 0.94 1.66 -14.66
CA SER A 41 0.93 1.70 -16.13
C SER A 41 2.27 2.14 -16.74
N GLU A 42 3.12 2.77 -15.93
CA GLU A 42 4.47 3.21 -16.31
C GLU A 42 5.45 2.04 -16.49
N PHE A 43 5.11 0.85 -15.95
CA PHE A 43 5.94 -0.34 -16.03
C PHE A 43 5.29 -1.40 -16.92
N THR A 44 6.11 -2.08 -17.69
CA THR A 44 5.63 -3.25 -18.44
C THR A 44 5.34 -4.41 -17.48
N ARG A 45 4.38 -5.27 -17.86
CA ARG A 45 4.05 -6.48 -17.09
C ARG A 45 5.26 -7.38 -16.81
N LYS A 46 6.27 -7.36 -17.69
CA LYS A 46 7.52 -8.12 -17.51
C LYS A 46 8.36 -7.53 -16.37
N GLN A 47 8.53 -6.21 -16.34
CA GLN A 47 9.28 -5.53 -15.27
C GLN A 47 8.61 -5.72 -13.90
N ILE A 48 7.28 -5.60 -13.84
CA ILE A 48 6.52 -5.82 -12.59
C ILE A 48 6.80 -7.22 -12.00
N LYS A 49 6.80 -8.27 -12.85
CA LYS A 49 7.11 -9.64 -12.41
C LYS A 49 8.56 -9.82 -11.96
N GLU A 50 9.49 -9.13 -12.60
CA GLU A 50 10.91 -9.18 -12.22
C GLU A 50 11.15 -8.54 -10.85
N TYR A 51 10.49 -7.42 -10.57
CA TYR A 51 10.48 -6.80 -9.24
C TYR A 51 9.84 -7.71 -8.19
N GLU A 52 8.71 -8.35 -8.50
CA GLU A 52 8.06 -9.32 -7.61
C GLU A 52 9.01 -10.48 -7.24
N LYS A 53 9.70 -11.05 -8.24
CA LYS A 53 10.67 -12.13 -8.02
C LYS A 53 11.84 -11.67 -7.13
N THR A 54 12.35 -10.47 -7.37
CA THR A 54 13.46 -9.90 -6.61
C THR A 54 13.05 -9.62 -5.17
N PHE A 55 11.87 -9.02 -4.99
CA PHE A 55 11.29 -8.74 -3.68
C PHE A 55 11.13 -10.02 -2.87
N ASN A 56 10.51 -11.05 -3.45
CA ASN A 56 10.33 -12.35 -2.79
C ASN A 56 11.68 -13.02 -2.45
N SER A 57 12.67 -12.94 -3.33
CA SER A 57 14.01 -13.49 -3.08
C SER A 57 14.72 -12.82 -1.90
N VAL A 58 14.68 -11.47 -1.83
CA VAL A 58 15.35 -10.69 -0.79
C VAL A 58 14.61 -10.80 0.54
N LEU A 59 13.28 -10.70 0.53
CA LEU A 59 12.47 -10.77 1.73
C LEU A 59 12.54 -12.16 2.35
N PHE A 60 12.47 -13.22 1.54
CA PHE A 60 12.58 -14.60 2.03
C PHE A 60 13.95 -14.93 2.63
N ARG A 61 15.04 -14.35 2.10
CA ARG A 61 16.38 -14.47 2.70
C ARG A 61 16.48 -13.75 4.05
N ARG A 62 15.84 -12.59 4.19
CA ARG A 62 15.83 -11.82 5.45
C ARG A 62 15.06 -12.56 6.55
N TRP A 63 13.93 -13.19 6.21
CA TRP A 63 13.06 -13.89 7.16
C TRP A 63 13.54 -15.30 7.57
N ARG A 64 14.42 -15.95 6.80
CA ARG A 64 14.97 -17.27 7.14
C ARG A 64 16.14 -17.21 8.16
N VAL A 65 16.71 -16.02 8.39
CA VAL A 65 17.90 -15.83 9.25
C VAL A 65 17.53 -15.20 10.61
N SER A 66 16.26 -15.26 11.02
CA SER A 66 15.79 -14.87 12.36
C SER A 66 15.08 -16.01 13.07
#